data_AF-A0A924C2Q5-F1
#
_entry.id   AF-A0A924C2Q5-F1
#
_cell.length_a   1.000
_cell.length_b   1.000
_cell.length_c   1.000
_cell.angle_alpha   90.00
_cell.angle_beta   90.00
_cell.angle_gamma   90.00
#
_symmetry.space_group_name_H-M   'P 1'
#
loop_
_entity.id
_entity.type
_entity.pdbx_description
1 polymer ?
#
loop_
_entity_poly.entity_id
_entity_poly.type
_entity_poly.pdbx_seq_one_letter_code
_entity_poly.pdbx_strand_id
1 'polypeptide(L)'
;MRALLLSFGRALLSQLHYRMLLLTLLPFGLSLLIWGAILWFGLNPMMSWVRQYFDDNAGFQTVAGMLRWFGLDSMGAVLVPFVAMWILLPLMILTALIFVGVAAMPIISRHVSLRHFPELEQRRGGSFAGSLWTSASSLLLFIVLWIVTLPLLAVPPVAVLVQPALWGWLTYRVMAYDALADHASETERKAILRTHRLPLFAIGTISAIMGAAPTLLWLGGALMIFLVPVIAAVSIWLYVLVFVFTGLWFQHYCMEALAAHRRQAVKHDRVRASDDPASAPNILSSSSR
;
A
#
# COMPACT_ATOMS: atom_id res chain seq x y z
N MET A 1 -5.07 -21.03 -4.84
CA MET A 1 -3.60 -21.01 -4.63
C MET A 1 -2.83 -20.75 -5.93
N ARG A 2 -3.08 -21.48 -7.02
CA ARG A 2 -2.38 -21.28 -8.31
C ARG A 2 -2.45 -19.84 -8.85
N ALA A 3 -3.62 -19.19 -8.82
CA ALA A 3 -3.77 -17.79 -9.25
C ALA A 3 -2.95 -16.80 -8.40
N LEU A 4 -2.79 -17.04 -7.10
CA LEU A 4 -2.00 -16.21 -6.19
C LEU A 4 -0.50 -16.30 -6.50
N LEU A 5 0.00 -17.51 -6.73
CA LEU A 5 1.41 -17.76 -7.04
C LEU A 5 1.78 -17.25 -8.44
N LEU A 6 0.87 -17.39 -9.41
CA LEU A 6 1.08 -16.87 -10.76
C LEU A 6 1.07 -15.33 -10.78
N SER A 7 0.16 -14.69 -10.04
CA SER A 7 0.15 -13.23 -9.94
C SER A 7 1.37 -12.69 -9.18
N PHE A 8 1.84 -13.41 -8.15
CA PHE A 8 3.10 -13.11 -7.44
C PHE A 8 4.30 -13.16 -8.40
N GLY A 9 4.45 -14.26 -9.16
CA GLY A 9 5.54 -14.42 -10.11
C GLY A 9 5.54 -13.36 -11.21
N ARG A 10 4.36 -13.00 -11.73
CA ARG A 10 4.22 -11.89 -12.71
C ARG A 10 4.59 -10.54 -12.10
N ALA A 11 4.14 -10.25 -10.88
CA ALA A 11 4.50 -9.02 -10.18
C ALA A 11 6.01 -8.92 -9.94
N LEU A 12 6.65 -10.02 -9.56
CA LEU A 12 8.09 -10.09 -9.31
C LEU A 12 8.88 -9.86 -10.62
N LEU A 13 8.51 -10.55 -11.69
CA LEU A 13 9.15 -10.37 -13.01
C LEU A 13 8.93 -8.97 -13.57
N SER A 14 7.74 -8.41 -13.39
CA SER A 14 7.40 -7.04 -13.79
C SER A 14 8.28 -6.03 -13.05
N GLN A 15 8.40 -6.15 -11.73
CA GLN A 15 9.22 -5.27 -10.92
C GLN A 15 10.73 -5.35 -11.21
N LEU A 16 11.23 -6.55 -11.51
CA LEU A 16 12.64 -6.74 -11.89
C LEU A 16 12.96 -6.20 -13.29
N HIS A 17 11.96 -5.77 -14.05
CA HIS A 17 12.20 -5.14 -15.35
C HIS A 17 12.89 -3.78 -15.15
N TYR A 18 14.04 -3.58 -15.81
CA TYR A 18 14.92 -2.41 -15.64
C TYR A 18 14.18 -1.06 -15.69
N ARG A 19 13.17 -0.92 -16.57
CA ARG A 19 12.35 0.30 -16.67
C ARG A 19 11.50 0.57 -15.43
N MET A 20 10.96 -0.47 -14.78
CA MET A 20 10.20 -0.31 -13.54
C MET A 20 11.11 -0.05 -12.33
N LEU A 21 12.30 -0.62 -12.33
CA LEU A 21 13.31 -0.39 -11.29
C LEU A 21 13.88 1.04 -11.36
N LEU A 22 14.11 1.57 -12.57
CA LEU A 22 14.39 2.99 -12.78
C LEU A 22 13.23 3.89 -12.34
N LEU A 23 12.00 3.44 -12.53
CA LEU A 23 10.81 4.18 -12.14
C LEU A 23 10.62 4.27 -10.62
N THR A 24 11.20 3.35 -9.84
CA THR A 24 11.23 3.50 -8.37
C THR A 24 12.42 4.36 -7.93
N LEU A 25 13.55 4.29 -8.64
CA LEU A 25 14.73 5.10 -8.35
C LEU A 25 14.50 6.60 -8.57
N LEU A 26 13.76 6.98 -9.62
CA LEU A 26 13.58 8.38 -10.01
C LEU A 26 12.79 9.21 -8.98
N PRO A 27 11.56 8.83 -8.56
CA PRO A 27 10.82 9.55 -7.53
C PRO A 27 11.50 9.44 -6.16
N PHE A 28 12.20 8.34 -5.88
CA PHE A 28 13.01 8.20 -4.67
C PHE A 28 14.18 9.18 -4.64
N GLY A 29 14.95 9.26 -5.73
CA GLY A 29 16.05 10.22 -5.86
C GLY A 29 15.58 11.67 -5.77
N LEU A 30 14.44 11.99 -6.40
CA LEU A 30 13.85 13.32 -6.29
C LEU A 30 13.40 13.63 -4.85
N SER A 31 12.78 12.68 -4.16
CA SER A 31 12.40 12.82 -2.75
C SER A 31 13.64 13.02 -1.85
N LEU A 32 14.71 12.26 -2.08
CA LEU A 32 15.99 12.42 -1.37
C LEU A 32 16.61 13.80 -1.60
N LEU A 33 16.56 14.33 -2.82
CA LEU A 33 17.07 15.67 -3.12
C LEU A 33 16.25 16.75 -2.41
N ILE A 34 14.92 16.65 -2.46
CA ILE A 34 14.02 17.61 -1.81
C ILE A 34 14.23 17.58 -0.29
N TRP A 35 14.19 16.40 0.33
CA TRP A 35 14.39 16.28 1.77
C TRP A 35 15.82 16.57 2.19
N GLY A 36 16.81 16.25 1.37
CA GLY A 36 18.19 16.64 1.56
C GLY A 36 18.33 18.15 1.67
N ALA A 37 17.70 18.90 0.76
CA ALA A 37 17.66 20.37 0.81
C ALA A 37 16.88 20.87 2.05
N ILE A 38 15.69 20.32 2.33
CA ILE A 38 14.87 20.71 3.49
C ILE A 38 15.63 20.50 4.79
N LEU A 39 16.30 19.36 4.98
CA LEU A 39 17.08 19.09 6.18
C LEU A 39 18.33 19.96 6.23
N TRP A 40 19.00 20.19 5.10
CA TRP A 40 20.17 21.06 5.06
C TRP A 40 19.87 22.48 5.58
N PHE A 41 18.74 23.07 5.14
CA PHE A 41 18.36 24.42 5.57
C PHE A 41 17.50 24.46 6.85
N GLY A 42 16.69 23.43 7.06
CA GLY A 42 15.63 23.41 8.08
C GLY A 42 15.96 22.64 9.35
N LEU A 43 17.01 21.80 9.37
CA LEU A 43 17.35 21.01 10.55
C LEU A 43 17.74 21.89 11.74
N ASN A 44 18.61 22.88 11.54
CA ASN A 44 19.02 23.79 12.62
C ASN A 44 17.81 24.60 13.17
N PRO A 45 16.99 25.27 12.33
CA PRO A 45 15.75 25.92 12.79
C PRO A 45 14.79 24.99 13.53
N MET A 46 14.61 23.76 13.04
CA MET A 46 13.75 22.76 13.68
C MET A 46 14.28 22.37 15.06
N MET A 47 15.58 22.10 15.18
CA MET A 47 16.19 21.75 16.47
C MET A 47 16.10 22.90 17.47
N SER A 48 16.27 24.15 17.02
CA SER A 48 16.06 25.32 17.90
C SER A 48 14.59 25.46 18.32
N TRP A 49 13.65 25.21 17.41
CA TRP A 49 12.23 25.28 17.72
C TRP A 49 11.80 24.21 18.74
N VAL A 50 12.23 22.96 18.55
CA VAL A 50 11.97 21.88 19.51
C VAL A 50 12.60 22.20 20.87
N ARG A 51 13.84 22.69 20.88
CA ARG A 51 14.51 23.08 22.13
C ARG A 51 13.73 24.18 22.87
N GLN A 52 13.37 25.25 22.17
CA GLN A 52 12.59 26.35 22.73
C GLN A 52 11.24 25.87 23.28
N TYR A 53 10.54 25.01 22.55
CA TYR A 53 9.28 24.43 23.02
C TYR A 53 9.44 23.67 24.35
N PHE A 54 10.54 22.92 24.50
CA PHE A 54 10.84 22.21 25.75
C PHE A 54 11.26 23.15 26.88
N ASP A 55 11.98 24.23 26.57
CA ASP A 55 12.35 25.25 27.55
C ASP A 55 11.10 25.96 28.10
N ASP A 56 10.18 26.38 27.22
CA ASP A 56 8.96 27.10 27.58
C ASP A 56 7.98 26.28 28.44
N ASN A 57 7.97 24.95 28.25
CA ASN A 57 7.04 24.04 28.94
C ASN A 57 7.71 23.25 30.09
N ALA A 58 8.91 23.65 30.52
CA ALA A 58 9.73 22.93 31.50
C ALA A 58 9.97 21.44 31.16
N GLY A 59 9.85 21.06 29.88
CA GLY A 59 9.92 19.68 29.42
C GLY A 59 11.25 19.01 29.71
N PHE A 60 12.37 19.76 29.66
CA PHE A 60 13.68 19.24 30.05
C PHE A 60 13.74 18.84 31.52
N GLN A 61 13.09 19.59 32.41
CA GLN A 61 13.08 19.27 33.84
C GLN A 61 12.22 18.03 34.12
N THR A 62 11.06 17.93 33.47
CA THR A 62 10.18 16.76 33.57
C THR A 62 10.89 15.49 33.11
N VAL A 63 11.52 15.55 31.93
CA VAL A 63 12.24 14.41 31.35
C VAL A 63 13.47 14.07 32.18
N ALA A 64 14.27 15.05 32.60
CA ALA A 64 15.42 14.80 33.48
C ALA A 64 15.01 14.17 34.83
N GLY A 65 13.88 14.59 35.42
CA GLY A 65 13.33 13.99 36.63
C GLY A 65 12.96 12.52 36.44
N MET A 66 12.37 12.17 35.30
CA MET A 66 12.08 10.77 34.93
C MET A 66 13.36 9.96 34.67
N LEU A 67 14.36 10.52 33.97
CA LEU A 67 15.60 9.78 33.69
C LEU A 67 16.46 9.54 34.94
N ARG A 68 16.41 10.43 35.94
CA ARG A 68 17.05 10.22 37.24
C ARG A 68 16.57 8.95 37.92
N TRP A 69 15.28 8.63 37.81
CA TRP A 69 14.72 7.38 38.35
C TRP A 69 15.35 6.13 37.73
N PHE A 70 15.82 6.22 36.49
CA PHE A 70 16.50 5.14 35.77
C PHE A 70 18.03 5.28 35.77
N GLY A 71 18.61 6.29 36.44
CA GLY A 71 20.05 6.54 36.49
C GLY A 71 20.66 7.04 35.17
N LEU A 72 19.87 7.66 34.29
CA LEU A 72 20.25 8.02 32.92
C LEU A 72 20.42 9.55 32.72
N ASP A 73 21.10 10.22 33.65
CA ASP A 73 21.17 11.69 33.69
C ASP A 73 21.78 12.37 32.45
N SER A 74 22.63 11.65 31.70
CA SER A 74 23.33 12.18 30.53
C SER A 74 22.51 12.16 29.23
N MET A 75 21.35 11.48 29.19
CA MET A 75 20.62 11.28 27.92
C MET A 75 19.72 12.46 27.52
N GLY A 76 19.57 13.47 28.39
CA GLY A 76 18.80 14.68 28.08
C GLY A 76 19.32 15.44 26.84
N ALA A 77 20.62 15.33 26.53
CA ALA A 77 21.23 15.96 25.36
C ALA A 77 20.71 15.41 24.01
N VAL A 78 20.25 14.15 23.98
CA VAL A 78 19.77 13.50 22.74
C VAL A 78 18.26 13.67 22.56
N LEU A 79 17.55 14.17 23.57
CA LEU A 79 16.09 14.34 23.55
C LEU A 79 15.61 15.17 22.36
N VAL A 80 16.22 16.34 22.14
CA VAL A 80 15.83 17.25 21.05
C VAL A 80 16.03 16.58 19.68
N PRO A 81 17.21 16.01 19.36
CA PRO A 81 17.38 15.22 18.14
C PRO A 81 16.40 14.07 17.99
N PHE A 82 16.09 13.33 19.06
CA PHE A 82 15.14 12.22 19.00
C PHE A 82 13.71 12.67 18.68
N VAL A 83 13.25 13.76 19.31
CA VAL A 83 11.93 14.33 19.04
C VAL A 83 11.84 14.84 17.61
N ALA A 84 12.86 15.57 17.15
CA ALA A 84 12.93 16.04 15.77
C ALA A 84 12.90 14.86 14.77
N MET A 85 13.68 13.80 15.04
CA MET A 85 13.68 12.58 14.24
C MET A 85 12.30 11.89 14.21
N TRP A 86 11.62 11.81 15.36
CA TRP A 86 10.28 11.25 15.50
C TRP A 86 9.21 12.01 14.69
N ILE A 87 9.38 13.32 14.49
CA ILE A 87 8.49 14.15 13.68
C ILE A 87 8.88 14.06 12.19
N LEU A 88 10.18 14.15 11.89
CA LEU A 88 10.69 14.22 10.52
C LEU A 88 10.58 12.88 9.79
N LEU A 89 10.95 11.76 10.43
CA LEU A 89 10.96 10.45 9.75
C LEU A 89 9.59 10.04 9.20
N PRO A 90 8.48 10.08 9.97
CA PRO A 90 7.18 9.74 9.42
C PRO A 90 6.76 10.67 8.29
N LEU A 91 7.06 11.98 8.40
CA LEU A 91 6.74 12.96 7.38
C LEU A 91 7.54 12.73 6.08
N MET A 92 8.82 12.39 6.20
CA MET A 92 9.67 11.98 5.08
C MET A 92 9.12 10.76 4.38
N ILE A 93 8.81 9.70 5.13
CA ILE A 93 8.26 8.46 4.58
C ILE A 93 6.91 8.72 3.92
N LEU A 94 6.01 9.45 4.58
CA LEU A 94 4.67 9.75 4.07
C LEU A 94 4.74 10.55 2.77
N THR A 95 5.52 11.62 2.73
CA THR A 95 5.67 12.46 1.53
C THR A 95 6.37 11.71 0.40
N ALA A 96 7.38 10.88 0.70
CA ALA A 96 8.01 10.01 -0.30
C ALA A 96 7.01 9.02 -0.89
N LEU A 97 6.21 8.35 -0.06
CA LEU A 97 5.17 7.43 -0.50
C LEU A 97 4.08 8.14 -1.31
N ILE A 98 3.68 9.36 -0.95
CA ILE A 98 2.74 10.17 -1.74
C ILE A 98 3.34 10.53 -3.10
N PHE A 99 4.59 11.00 -3.12
CA PHE A 99 5.25 11.41 -4.36
C PHE A 99 5.41 10.22 -5.31
N VAL A 100 5.87 9.08 -4.78
CA VAL A 100 5.95 7.81 -5.49
C VAL A 100 4.57 7.34 -5.92
N GLY A 101 3.57 7.36 -5.04
CA GLY A 101 2.21 6.91 -5.35
C GLY A 101 1.59 7.71 -6.49
N VAL A 102 1.67 9.03 -6.44
CA VAL A 102 1.13 9.94 -7.47
C VAL A 102 1.91 9.81 -8.79
N ALA A 103 3.24 9.67 -8.74
CA ALA A 103 4.05 9.57 -9.96
C ALA A 103 4.02 8.16 -10.57
N ALA A 104 4.08 7.10 -9.76
CA ALA A 104 4.25 5.73 -10.21
C ALA A 104 2.93 5.07 -10.61
N MET A 105 1.82 5.29 -9.88
CA MET A 105 0.53 4.65 -10.19
C MET A 105 0.03 4.89 -11.63
N PRO A 106 -0.01 6.12 -12.19
CA PRO A 106 -0.48 6.32 -13.55
C PRO A 106 0.45 5.70 -14.60
N ILE A 107 1.74 5.58 -14.30
CA ILE A 107 2.73 4.98 -15.20
C ILE A 107 2.65 3.45 -15.14
N ILE A 108 2.47 2.88 -13.96
CA ILE A 108 2.25 1.45 -13.75
C ILE A 108 0.94 1.02 -14.40
N SER A 109 -0.16 1.76 -14.21
CA SER A 109 -1.45 1.42 -14.81
C SER A 109 -1.38 1.46 -16.34
N ARG A 110 -0.74 2.48 -16.91
CA ARG A 110 -0.53 2.59 -18.36
C ARG A 110 0.39 1.49 -18.90
N HIS A 111 1.46 1.11 -18.18
CA HIS A 111 2.39 0.07 -18.63
C HIS A 111 1.77 -1.34 -18.56
N VAL A 112 1.02 -1.64 -17.49
CA VAL A 112 0.40 -2.96 -17.29
C VAL A 112 -0.85 -3.13 -18.18
N SER A 113 -1.70 -2.09 -18.28
CA SER A 113 -2.91 -2.10 -19.11
C SER A 113 -2.57 -2.32 -20.60
N LEU A 114 -1.59 -1.58 -21.13
CA LEU A 114 -1.21 -1.68 -22.55
C LEU A 114 -0.52 -2.99 -22.92
N ARG A 115 0.16 -3.66 -21.99
CA ARG A 115 1.04 -4.80 -22.31
C ARG A 115 0.46 -6.17 -21.94
N HIS A 116 -0.36 -6.25 -20.89
CA HIS A 116 -0.87 -7.53 -20.38
C HIS A 116 -2.38 -7.71 -20.56
N PHE A 117 -3.14 -6.61 -20.71
CA PHE A 117 -4.60 -6.66 -20.80
C PHE A 117 -5.18 -5.66 -21.83
N PRO A 118 -4.72 -5.67 -23.09
CA PRO A 118 -5.13 -4.69 -24.09
C PRO A 118 -6.63 -4.74 -24.44
N GLU A 119 -7.29 -5.87 -24.19
CA GLU A 119 -8.72 -6.08 -24.48
C GLU A 119 -9.67 -5.65 -23.34
N LEU A 120 -9.15 -5.25 -22.17
CA LEU A 120 -9.98 -4.81 -21.05
C LEU A 120 -10.39 -3.34 -21.20
N GLU A 121 -11.64 -3.13 -21.65
CA GLU A 121 -12.26 -1.81 -21.74
C GLU A 121 -12.28 -1.11 -20.36
N GLN A 122 -11.74 0.11 -20.32
CA GLN A 122 -11.73 0.96 -19.13
C GLN A 122 -13.13 1.52 -18.88
N ARG A 123 -13.84 1.00 -17.88
CA ARG A 123 -15.19 1.48 -17.52
C ARG A 123 -15.19 2.63 -16.50
N ARG A 124 -14.03 3.06 -16.01
CA ARG A 124 -13.82 4.22 -15.11
C ARG A 124 -14.89 4.33 -14.01
N GLY A 125 -15.17 3.24 -13.31
CA GLY A 125 -16.21 3.16 -12.29
C GLY A 125 -15.82 3.78 -10.93
N GLY A 126 -14.64 4.38 -10.82
CA GLY A 126 -14.15 5.09 -9.66
C GLY A 126 -13.78 6.55 -9.95
N SER A 127 -13.74 7.35 -8.89
CA SER A 127 -13.30 8.75 -8.92
C SER A 127 -12.21 8.97 -7.86
N PHE A 128 -11.37 10.01 -8.04
CA PHE A 128 -10.37 10.41 -7.03
C PHE A 128 -11.02 10.73 -5.67
N ALA A 129 -12.21 11.34 -5.69
CA ALA A 129 -13.01 11.55 -4.48
C ALA A 129 -13.48 10.22 -3.85
N GLY A 130 -13.79 9.22 -4.68
CA GLY A 130 -14.15 7.88 -4.24
C GLY A 130 -12.99 7.12 -3.59
N SER A 131 -11.76 7.25 -4.10
CA SER A 131 -10.58 6.66 -3.46
C SER A 131 -10.23 7.37 -2.15
N LEU A 132 -10.34 8.70 -2.10
CA LEU A 132 -10.12 9.47 -0.88
C LEU A 132 -11.15 9.12 0.21
N TRP A 133 -12.44 9.03 -0.15
CA TRP A 133 -13.49 8.60 0.77
C TRP A 133 -13.29 7.16 1.24
N THR A 134 -12.90 6.26 0.34
CA THR A 134 -12.63 4.86 0.68
C THR A 134 -11.42 4.74 1.60
N SER A 135 -10.37 5.52 1.37
CA SER A 135 -9.17 5.57 2.21
C SER A 135 -9.48 6.12 3.59
N ALA A 136 -10.21 7.24 3.67
CA ALA A 136 -10.64 7.83 4.94
C ALA A 136 -11.56 6.89 5.74
N SER A 137 -12.53 6.27 5.07
CA SER A 137 -13.44 5.30 5.69
C SER A 137 -12.70 4.04 6.16
N SER A 138 -11.73 3.57 5.38
CA SER A 138 -10.92 2.40 5.74
C SER A 138 -9.96 2.72 6.89
N LEU A 139 -9.42 3.94 6.95
CA LEU A 139 -8.61 4.42 8.06
C LEU A 139 -9.42 4.52 9.34
N LEU A 140 -10.63 5.09 9.28
CA LEU A 140 -11.52 5.18 10.43
C LEU A 140 -11.92 3.78 10.94
N LEU A 141 -12.26 2.87 10.03
CA LEU A 141 -12.56 1.49 10.38
C LEU A 141 -11.32 0.77 10.94
N PHE A 142 -10.14 1.05 10.43
CA PHE A 142 -8.88 0.54 10.98
C PHE A 142 -8.65 1.02 12.42
N ILE A 143 -8.88 2.31 12.71
CA ILE A 143 -8.75 2.84 14.08
C ILE A 143 -9.70 2.11 15.03
N VAL A 144 -10.96 1.92 14.61
CA VAL A 144 -11.96 1.20 15.41
C VAL A 144 -11.52 -0.25 15.64
N LEU A 145 -11.13 -0.98 14.59
CA LEU A 145 -10.66 -2.36 14.75
C LEU A 145 -9.40 -2.43 15.61
N TRP A 146 -8.47 -1.48 15.45
CA TRP A 146 -7.23 -1.43 16.22
C TRP A 146 -7.51 -1.27 17.71
N ILE A 147 -8.39 -0.34 18.09
CA ILE A 147 -8.84 -0.15 19.48
C ILE A 147 -9.48 -1.43 20.03
N VAL A 148 -10.38 -2.05 19.24
CA VAL A 148 -11.04 -3.30 19.62
C VAL A 148 -10.05 -4.46 19.77
N THR A 149 -8.93 -4.46 19.04
CA THR A 149 -7.89 -5.48 19.15
C THR A 149 -6.92 -5.25 20.32
N LEU A 150 -6.85 -4.06 20.92
CA LEU A 150 -5.95 -3.78 22.06
C LEU A 150 -6.07 -4.78 23.23
N PRO A 151 -7.27 -5.16 23.70
CA PRO A 151 -7.40 -6.17 24.75
C PRO A 151 -6.86 -7.53 24.32
N LEU A 152 -7.01 -7.84 23.03
CA LEU A 152 -6.57 -9.11 22.43
C LEU A 152 -5.05 -9.19 22.27
N LEU A 153 -4.36 -8.04 22.20
CA LEU A 153 -2.90 -7.96 22.15
C LEU A 153 -2.21 -8.36 23.47
N ALA A 154 -2.97 -8.49 24.57
CA ALA A 154 -2.41 -8.97 25.85
C ALA A 154 -1.84 -10.40 25.77
N VAL A 155 -2.25 -11.18 24.75
CA VAL A 155 -1.74 -12.53 24.49
C VAL A 155 -0.67 -12.45 23.38
N PRO A 156 0.63 -12.66 23.69
CA PRO A 156 1.71 -12.39 22.74
C PRO A 156 1.63 -13.17 21.40
N PRO A 157 1.26 -14.48 21.36
CA PRO A 157 1.06 -15.19 20.11
C PRO A 157 -0.06 -14.59 19.23
N VAL A 158 -1.11 -14.05 19.86
CA VAL A 158 -2.23 -13.43 19.16
C VAL A 158 -1.80 -12.08 18.58
N ALA A 159 -1.01 -11.30 19.32
CA ALA A 159 -0.48 -10.02 18.84
C ALA A 159 0.35 -10.18 17.55
N VAL A 160 1.19 -11.21 17.47
CA VAL A 160 2.04 -11.49 16.29
C VAL A 160 1.23 -11.81 15.04
N LEU A 161 0.05 -12.43 15.18
CA LEU A 161 -0.81 -12.78 14.05
C LEU A 161 -1.82 -11.68 13.69
N VAL A 162 -2.41 -11.05 14.71
CA VAL A 162 -3.42 -10.00 14.55
C VAL A 162 -2.81 -8.76 13.94
N GLN A 163 -1.57 -8.40 14.30
CA GLN A 163 -0.95 -7.18 13.79
C GLN A 163 -0.77 -7.21 12.26
N PRO A 164 -0.10 -8.22 11.64
CA PRO A 164 0.00 -8.30 10.19
C PRO A 164 -1.36 -8.51 9.50
N ALA A 165 -2.30 -9.21 10.16
CA ALA A 165 -3.65 -9.38 9.65
C ALA A 165 -4.41 -8.05 9.56
N LEU A 166 -4.35 -7.21 10.60
CA LEU A 166 -5.00 -5.91 10.63
C LEU A 166 -4.43 -4.98 9.55
N TRP A 167 -3.10 -4.93 9.46
CA TRP A 167 -2.40 -4.19 8.41
C TRP A 167 -2.74 -4.72 7.02
N GLY A 168 -2.73 -6.04 6.84
CA GLY A 168 -3.07 -6.70 5.59
C GLY A 168 -4.51 -6.44 5.15
N TRP A 169 -5.45 -6.40 6.09
CA TRP A 169 -6.84 -6.04 5.83
C TRP A 169 -6.98 -4.60 5.31
N LEU A 170 -6.27 -3.65 5.92
CA LEU A 170 -6.27 -2.25 5.48
C LEU A 170 -5.63 -2.12 4.09
N THR A 171 -4.45 -2.73 3.88
CA THR A 171 -3.76 -2.73 2.58
C THR A 171 -4.65 -3.32 1.49
N TYR A 172 -5.32 -4.44 1.76
CA TYR A 172 -6.29 -5.04 0.86
C TYR A 172 -7.41 -4.05 0.48
N ARG A 173 -8.07 -3.45 1.48
CA ARG A 173 -9.21 -2.55 1.28
C ARG A 173 -8.88 -1.38 0.35
N VAL A 174 -7.71 -0.78 0.55
CA VAL A 174 -7.24 0.37 -0.24
C VAL A 174 -6.76 -0.09 -1.62
N MET A 175 -5.81 -1.04 -1.68
CA MET A 175 -5.17 -1.44 -2.95
C MET A 175 -6.12 -2.14 -3.92
N ALA A 176 -7.03 -2.98 -3.41
CA ALA A 176 -8.00 -3.65 -4.28
C ALA A 176 -9.03 -2.66 -4.84
N TYR A 177 -9.38 -1.61 -4.09
CA TYR A 177 -10.24 -0.54 -4.59
C TYR A 177 -9.53 0.22 -5.71
N ASP A 178 -8.31 0.68 -5.45
CA ASP A 178 -7.52 1.45 -6.41
C ASP A 178 -7.25 0.65 -7.69
N ALA A 179 -6.90 -0.63 -7.58
CA ALA A 179 -6.67 -1.51 -8.74
C ALA A 179 -7.92 -1.73 -9.62
N LEU A 180 -9.12 -1.73 -9.01
CA LEU A 180 -10.37 -1.98 -9.74
C LEU A 180 -11.06 -0.68 -10.20
N ALA A 181 -10.81 0.46 -9.55
CA ALA A 181 -11.50 1.72 -9.78
C ALA A 181 -11.46 2.18 -11.25
N ASP A 182 -10.33 1.99 -11.93
CA ASP A 182 -10.15 2.45 -13.30
C ASP A 182 -10.85 1.55 -14.35
N HIS A 183 -11.05 0.26 -14.05
CA HIS A 183 -11.42 -0.75 -15.04
C HIS A 183 -12.80 -1.39 -14.79
N ALA A 184 -13.23 -1.53 -13.53
CA ALA A 184 -14.46 -2.19 -13.14
C ALA A 184 -15.59 -1.18 -12.90
N SER A 185 -16.83 -1.55 -13.22
CA SER A 185 -18.01 -0.82 -12.73
C SER A 185 -18.18 -1.00 -11.21
N GLU A 186 -19.02 -0.17 -10.57
CA GLU A 186 -19.29 -0.30 -9.13
C GLU A 186 -19.87 -1.69 -8.77
N THR A 187 -20.74 -2.23 -9.62
CA THR A 187 -21.36 -3.54 -9.44
C THR A 187 -20.34 -4.68 -9.60
N GLU A 188 -19.50 -4.62 -10.64
CA GLU A 188 -18.40 -5.58 -10.87
C GLU A 188 -17.43 -5.57 -9.67
N ARG A 189 -17.04 -4.38 -9.19
CA ARG A 189 -16.12 -4.23 -8.05
C ARG A 189 -16.69 -4.86 -6.77
N LYS A 190 -17.95 -4.57 -6.43
CA LYS A 190 -18.60 -5.15 -5.23
C LYS A 190 -18.69 -6.67 -5.32
N ALA A 191 -18.99 -7.22 -6.50
CA ALA A 191 -19.05 -8.66 -6.73
C ALA A 191 -17.67 -9.31 -6.54
N ILE A 192 -16.62 -8.76 -7.16
CA ILE A 192 -15.25 -9.27 -7.07
C ILE A 192 -14.73 -9.22 -5.63
N LEU A 193 -14.92 -8.10 -4.92
CA LEU A 193 -14.48 -7.97 -3.53
C LEU A 193 -15.19 -8.96 -2.59
N ARG A 194 -16.46 -9.29 -2.85
CA ARG A 194 -17.19 -10.30 -2.08
C ARG A 194 -16.66 -11.71 -2.35
N THR A 195 -16.46 -12.07 -3.62
CA THR A 195 -16.02 -13.41 -4.04
C THR A 195 -14.55 -13.68 -3.68
N HIS A 196 -13.67 -12.69 -3.83
CA HIS A 196 -12.23 -12.85 -3.64
C HIS A 196 -11.67 -12.26 -2.35
N ARG A 197 -12.51 -12.00 -1.34
CA ARG A 197 -12.10 -11.39 -0.05
C ARG A 197 -10.93 -12.11 0.64
N LEU A 198 -10.93 -13.45 0.66
CA LEU A 198 -9.90 -14.24 1.34
C LEU A 198 -8.56 -14.22 0.60
N PRO A 199 -8.50 -14.50 -0.71
CA PRO A 199 -7.27 -14.33 -1.48
C PRO A 199 -6.69 -12.91 -1.40
N LEU A 200 -7.53 -11.89 -1.51
CA LEU A 200 -7.08 -10.49 -1.47
C LEU A 200 -6.55 -10.09 -0.08
N PHE A 201 -7.21 -10.56 0.99
CA PHE A 201 -6.70 -10.44 2.35
C PHE A 201 -5.34 -11.14 2.52
N ALA A 202 -5.16 -12.34 1.96
CA ALA A 202 -3.88 -13.05 2.03
C ALA A 202 -2.75 -12.29 1.31
N ILE A 203 -3.01 -11.71 0.12
CA ILE A 203 -2.06 -10.83 -0.57
C ILE A 203 -1.69 -9.63 0.31
N GLY A 204 -2.71 -9.01 0.94
CA GLY A 204 -2.51 -7.88 1.84
C GLY A 204 -1.65 -8.25 3.05
N THR A 205 -1.93 -9.37 3.72
CA THR A 205 -1.18 -9.83 4.89
C THR A 205 0.26 -10.21 4.54
N ILE A 206 0.48 -10.91 3.43
CA ILE A 206 1.85 -11.23 2.97
C ILE A 206 2.60 -9.93 2.64
N SER A 207 1.94 -8.99 1.98
CA SER A 207 2.51 -7.67 1.67
C SER A 207 2.84 -6.87 2.94
N ALA A 208 1.99 -6.93 3.96
CA ALA A 208 2.23 -6.28 5.25
C ALA A 208 3.46 -6.89 5.96
N ILE A 209 3.63 -8.21 5.90
CA ILE A 209 4.83 -8.88 6.42
C ILE A 209 6.08 -8.48 5.62
N MET A 210 6.00 -8.42 4.29
CA MET A 210 7.10 -7.92 3.45
C MET A 210 7.44 -6.46 3.76
N GLY A 211 6.45 -5.65 4.15
CA GLY A 211 6.64 -4.26 4.59
C GLY A 211 7.47 -4.13 5.87
N ALA A 212 7.68 -5.22 6.62
CA ALA A 212 8.62 -5.26 7.74
C ALA A 212 10.07 -5.55 7.31
N ALA A 213 10.35 -5.87 6.04
CA ALA A 213 11.72 -6.13 5.59
C ALA A 213 12.69 -4.95 5.84
N PRO A 214 12.30 -3.67 5.63
CA PRO A 214 13.17 -2.54 5.94
C PRO A 214 13.51 -2.40 7.41
N THR A 215 12.65 -2.84 8.33
CA THR A 215 12.96 -2.76 9.78
C THR A 215 14.06 -3.74 10.17
N LEU A 216 14.19 -4.86 9.45
CA LEU A 216 15.29 -5.81 9.65
C LEU A 216 16.66 -5.21 9.28
N LEU A 217 16.72 -4.30 8.30
CA LEU A 217 17.97 -3.60 7.95
C LEU A 217 18.49 -2.76 9.12
N TRP A 218 17.59 -2.16 9.91
CA TRP A 218 17.97 -1.39 11.10
C TRP A 218 18.56 -2.25 12.22
N LEU A 219 18.11 -3.51 12.36
CA LEU A 219 18.67 -4.44 13.35
C LEU A 219 20.13 -4.79 13.04
N GLY A 220 20.48 -5.02 11.77
CA GLY A 220 21.87 -5.23 11.35
C GLY A 220 22.70 -3.94 11.32
N GLY A 221 22.05 -2.82 11.03
CA GLY A 221 22.66 -1.51 10.86
C GLY A 221 23.06 -0.79 12.16
N ALA A 222 22.42 -1.11 13.28
CA ALA A 222 22.68 -0.49 14.57
C ALA A 222 24.15 -0.63 15.05
N LEU A 223 24.88 -1.62 14.52
CA LEU A 223 26.29 -1.86 14.83
C LEU A 223 27.25 -0.94 14.05
N MET A 224 26.79 -0.24 13.00
CA MET A 224 27.63 0.58 12.10
C MET A 224 27.08 2.01 11.97
N ILE A 225 27.38 2.86 12.95
CA ILE A 225 26.87 4.24 13.03
C ILE A 225 27.17 5.07 11.77
N PHE A 226 28.35 4.91 11.18
CA PHE A 226 28.75 5.63 9.95
C PHE A 226 27.91 5.23 8.72
N LEU A 227 27.30 4.05 8.73
CA LEU A 227 26.49 3.55 7.61
C LEU A 227 25.00 3.90 7.76
N VAL A 228 24.58 4.49 8.90
CA VAL A 228 23.18 4.83 9.19
C VAL A 228 22.50 5.64 8.07
N PRO A 229 23.12 6.66 7.44
CA PRO A 229 22.48 7.38 6.34
C PRO A 229 22.23 6.49 5.11
N VAL A 230 23.19 5.60 4.80
CA VAL A 230 23.07 4.66 3.68
C VAL A 230 22.01 3.60 3.98
N ILE A 231 21.99 3.07 5.21
CA ILE A 231 20.98 2.11 5.67
C ILE A 231 19.58 2.75 5.63
N ALA A 232 19.45 3.99 6.09
CA ALA A 232 18.18 4.72 6.03
C ALA A 232 17.71 4.90 4.57
N ALA A 233 18.61 5.31 3.67
CA ALA A 233 18.29 5.44 2.25
C ALA A 233 17.86 4.10 1.63
N VAL A 234 18.61 3.03 1.89
CA VAL A 234 18.28 1.68 1.39
C VAL A 234 16.96 1.17 1.99
N SER A 235 16.70 1.43 3.27
CA SER A 235 15.43 1.09 3.93
C SER A 235 14.24 1.82 3.30
N ILE A 236 14.35 3.13 3.06
CA ILE A 236 13.29 3.90 2.38
C ILE A 236 13.08 3.39 0.96
N TRP A 237 14.16 3.11 0.22
CA TRP A 237 14.06 2.52 -1.12
C TRP A 237 13.39 1.15 -1.10
N LEU A 238 13.71 0.30 -0.11
CA LEU A 238 13.08 -1.00 0.07
C LEU A 238 11.58 -0.86 0.40
N TYR A 239 11.18 0.14 1.21
CA TYR A 239 9.75 0.46 1.42
C TYR A 239 9.03 0.78 0.11
N VAL A 240 9.64 1.61 -0.73
CA VAL A 240 9.10 1.96 -2.05
C VAL A 240 8.97 0.72 -2.95
N LEU A 241 10.00 -0.13 -2.96
CA LEU A 241 10.02 -1.36 -3.75
C LEU A 241 8.92 -2.33 -3.31
N VAL A 242 8.76 -2.54 -2.00
CA VAL A 242 7.66 -3.37 -1.46
C VAL A 242 6.30 -2.76 -1.78
N PHE A 243 6.15 -1.43 -1.66
CA PHE A 243 4.90 -0.76 -1.98
C PHE A 243 4.49 -0.95 -3.45
N VAL A 244 5.43 -0.74 -4.38
CA VAL A 244 5.20 -0.95 -5.82
C VAL A 244 4.92 -2.42 -6.13
N PHE A 245 5.66 -3.34 -5.51
CA PHE A 245 5.43 -4.78 -5.61
C PHE A 245 3.99 -5.14 -5.25
N THR A 246 3.54 -4.68 -4.09
CA THR A 246 2.20 -4.93 -3.57
C THR A 246 1.15 -4.36 -4.50
N GLY A 247 1.31 -3.13 -4.99
CA GLY A 247 0.41 -2.53 -5.98
C GLY A 247 0.30 -3.37 -7.25
N LEU A 248 1.44 -3.82 -7.82
CA LEU A 248 1.47 -4.68 -8.99
C LEU A 248 0.79 -6.04 -8.75
N TRP A 249 1.01 -6.64 -7.58
CA TRP A 249 0.42 -7.92 -7.24
C TRP A 249 -1.11 -7.82 -7.13
N PHE A 250 -1.62 -6.79 -6.44
CA PHE A 250 -3.06 -6.49 -6.40
C PHE A 250 -3.60 -6.22 -7.79
N GLN A 251 -2.90 -5.44 -8.62
CA GLN A 251 -3.34 -5.11 -9.97
C GLN A 251 -3.45 -6.35 -10.86
N HIS A 252 -2.42 -7.19 -10.94
CA HIS A 252 -2.46 -8.42 -11.74
C HIS A 252 -3.58 -9.35 -11.27
N TYR A 253 -3.75 -9.53 -9.96
CA TYR A 253 -4.79 -10.40 -9.41
C TYR A 253 -6.20 -9.85 -9.69
N CYS A 254 -6.43 -8.56 -9.45
CA CYS A 254 -7.73 -7.92 -9.66
C CYS A 254 -8.13 -7.90 -11.14
N MET A 255 -7.19 -7.64 -12.05
CA MET A 255 -7.45 -7.65 -13.50
C MET A 255 -7.78 -9.06 -14.00
N GLU A 256 -7.09 -10.09 -13.50
CA GLU A 256 -7.41 -11.48 -13.84
C GLU A 256 -8.78 -11.90 -13.30
N ALA A 257 -9.13 -11.48 -12.08
CA ALA A 257 -10.45 -11.72 -11.50
C ALA A 257 -11.57 -11.00 -12.27
N LEU A 258 -11.34 -9.75 -12.69
CA LEU A 258 -12.28 -8.99 -13.52
C LEU A 258 -12.48 -9.64 -14.90
N ALA A 259 -11.39 -10.06 -15.55
CA ALA A 259 -11.45 -10.78 -16.82
C ALA A 259 -12.21 -12.11 -16.69
N ALA A 260 -12.01 -12.85 -15.60
CA ALA A 260 -12.77 -14.06 -15.33
C ALA A 260 -14.27 -13.77 -15.11
N HIS A 261 -14.60 -12.74 -14.34
CA HIS A 261 -15.98 -12.32 -14.07
C HIS A 261 -16.71 -11.93 -15.36
N ARG A 262 -16.09 -11.12 -16.23
CA ARG A 262 -16.67 -10.74 -17.53
C ARG A 262 -16.85 -11.93 -18.47
N ARG A 263 -15.87 -12.86 -18.53
CA ARG A 263 -15.99 -14.10 -19.33
C ARG A 263 -17.14 -14.98 -18.88
N GLN A 264 -17.39 -15.07 -17.57
CA GLN A 264 -18.52 -15.81 -17.02
C GLN A 264 -19.86 -15.16 -17.34
N ALA A 265 -19.96 -13.83 -17.28
CA ALA A 265 -21.17 -13.09 -17.67
C ALA A 265 -21.52 -13.34 -19.14
N VAL A 266 -20.55 -13.22 -20.07
CA VAL A 266 -20.77 -13.50 -21.49
C VAL A 266 -21.20 -14.95 -21.74
N LYS A 267 -20.63 -15.91 -21.01
CA LYS A 267 -21.03 -17.32 -21.12
C LYS A 267 -22.47 -17.52 -20.65
N HIS A 268 -22.86 -16.90 -19.54
CA HIS A 268 -24.21 -16.97 -19.01
C HIS A 268 -25.24 -16.37 -19.97
N ASP A 269 -24.93 -15.21 -20.58
CA ASP A 269 -25.81 -14.57 -21.57
C ASP A 269 -25.96 -15.41 -22.84
N ARG A 270 -24.88 -16.08 -23.30
CA ARG A 270 -24.94 -17.01 -24.44
C ARG A 270 -25.80 -18.24 -24.17
N VAL A 271 -25.69 -18.83 -22.98
CA VAL A 271 -26.52 -19.99 -22.59
C VAL A 271 -27.99 -19.58 -22.47
N ARG A 272 -28.26 -18.41 -21.86
CA ARG A 272 -29.63 -17.88 -21.78
C ARG A 272 -30.24 -17.63 -23.16
N ALA A 273 -29.44 -17.12 -24.11
CA ALA A 273 -29.88 -16.90 -25.48
C ALA A 273 -30.08 -18.21 -26.28
N SER A 274 -29.37 -19.30 -25.96
CA SER A 274 -29.58 -20.61 -26.59
C SER A 274 -30.80 -21.35 -26.04
N ASP A 275 -31.14 -21.10 -24.77
CA ASP A 275 -32.26 -21.76 -24.08
C ASP A 275 -33.60 -21.02 -24.25
N ASP A 276 -33.60 -19.84 -24.88
CA ASP A 276 -34.82 -19.08 -25.16
C ASP A 276 -35.53 -19.64 -26.42
N PRO A 277 -36.71 -20.28 -26.28
CA PRO A 277 -37.44 -20.87 -27.40
C PRO A 277 -37.91 -19.82 -28.43
N ALA A 278 -37.90 -18.52 -28.09
CA ALA A 278 -38.24 -17.44 -29.02
C ALA A 278 -37.13 -17.12 -30.05
N SER A 279 -35.90 -17.60 -29.83
CA SER A 279 -34.75 -17.43 -30.75
C SER A 279 -34.63 -18.54 -31.81
N ALA A 280 -35.48 -19.56 -31.76
CA ALA A 280 -35.55 -20.56 -32.82
C ALA A 280 -36.00 -19.85 -34.11
N PRO A 281 -35.21 -19.88 -35.20
CA PRO A 281 -35.66 -19.33 -36.47
C PRO A 281 -36.96 -20.05 -36.84
N ASN A 282 -38.01 -19.28 -37.12
CA ASN A 282 -39.31 -19.82 -37.50
C ASN A 282 -39.20 -20.45 -38.89
N ILE A 283 -38.77 -21.73 -38.96
CA ILE A 283 -38.54 -22.46 -40.22
C ILE A 283 -39.87 -22.99 -40.83
N LEU A 284 -41.04 -22.61 -40.29
CA LEU A 284 -42.33 -23.19 -40.68
C LEU A 284 -43.24 -22.28 -41.54
N SER A 285 -42.75 -21.19 -42.14
CA SER A 285 -43.58 -20.32 -43.00
C SER A 285 -43.28 -20.34 -44.51
N SER A 286 -42.47 -21.28 -45.03
CA SER A 286 -42.11 -21.31 -46.47
C SER A 286 -42.59 -22.53 -47.27
N SER A 287 -43.61 -23.25 -46.82
CA SER A 287 -44.25 -24.32 -47.61
C SER A 287 -45.73 -24.03 -47.87
N SER A 288 -46.01 -22.91 -48.55
CA SER A 288 -47.27 -22.74 -49.28
C SER A 288 -47.04 -21.90 -50.54
N ARG A 289 -46.64 -22.57 -51.62
CA ARG A 289 -47.01 -22.21 -52.98
C ARG A 289 -46.72 -23.35 -53.94
#